data_AF-A0A067KSF2-F1
#
_entry.id   AF-A0A067KSF2-F1
#
_cell.length_a   1.000
_cell.length_b   1.000
_cell.length_c   1.000
_cell.angle_alpha   90.00
_cell.angle_beta   90.00
_cell.angle_gamma   90.00
#
_symmetry.space_group_name_H-M   'P 1'
#
loop_
_entity.id
_entity.type
_entity.pdbx_description
1 polymer ?
#
loop_
_entity_poly.entity_id
_entity_poly.type
_entity_poly.pdbx_seq_one_letter_code
_entity_poly.pdbx_strand_id
1 'polypeptide(L)'
;MALCLCGRTIYAGNALCTVRYTGANPCMLTIRSTSFQVPAVSADLKSNEAPISQIDLSTFGEDSIGKSRYLQHTSQDTERPDLGSARIVVTGGRALKSAENFKMIEKLAEKLGAAGTAFSIC
;
A
#
# COMPACT_ATOMS: atom_id res chain seq x y z
N MET A 1 23.97 -11.74 17.11
CA MET A 1 22.87 -12.32 16.32
C MET A 1 21.67 -11.40 16.50
N ALA A 2 21.29 -10.65 15.45
CA ALA A 2 20.24 -9.63 15.56
C ALA A 2 18.88 -10.31 15.77
N LEU A 3 18.26 -10.08 16.92
CA LEU A 3 16.94 -10.61 17.23
C LEU A 3 15.90 -9.77 16.48
N CYS A 4 15.29 -10.32 15.43
CA CYS A 4 14.24 -9.62 14.70
C CYS A 4 12.88 -9.93 15.32
N LEU A 5 12.20 -8.90 15.83
CA LEU A 5 10.86 -8.97 16.39
C LEU A 5 9.91 -8.18 15.48
N CYS A 6 8.87 -8.82 14.95
CA CYS A 6 7.91 -8.16 14.08
C CYS A 6 6.48 -8.32 14.59
N GLY A 7 5.71 -7.22 14.58
CA GLY A 7 4.29 -7.20 14.91
C GLY A 7 3.44 -7.25 13.64
N ARG A 8 2.42 -8.10 13.61
CA ARG A 8 1.43 -8.16 12.52
C ARG A 8 0.02 -8.33 13.08
N THR A 9 -0.94 -7.66 12.45
CA THR A 9 -2.36 -7.83 12.74
C THR A 9 -2.87 -9.12 12.11
N ILE A 10 -3.58 -9.93 12.90
CA ILE A 10 -4.30 -11.12 12.45
C ILE A 10 -5.80 -10.94 12.73
N TYR A 11 -6.64 -11.83 12.18
CA TYR A 11 -8.10 -11.74 12.30
C TYR A 11 -8.69 -10.39 11.87
N ALA A 12 -8.34 -9.94 10.66
CA ALA A 12 -8.82 -8.68 10.08
C ALA A 12 -8.57 -7.44 10.97
N GLY A 13 -7.52 -7.45 11.80
CA GLY A 13 -7.19 -6.35 12.70
C GLY A 13 -7.57 -6.56 14.16
N ASN A 14 -8.28 -7.65 14.49
CA ASN A 14 -8.79 -7.86 15.85
C ASN A 14 -7.73 -8.33 16.86
N ALA A 15 -6.60 -8.87 16.40
CA ALA A 15 -5.52 -9.28 17.29
C ALA A 15 -4.15 -8.90 16.73
N LEU A 16 -3.23 -8.61 17.65
CA LEU A 16 -1.83 -8.33 17.36
C LEU A 16 -1.00 -9.56 17.68
N CYS A 17 -0.26 -10.04 16.69
CA CYS A 17 0.68 -11.15 16.83
C CYS A 17 2.11 -10.60 16.75
N THR A 18 2.92 -10.93 17.75
CA THR A 18 4.34 -10.61 17.77
C THR A 18 5.14 -11.87 17.46
N VAL A 19 5.86 -11.86 16.34
CA VAL A 19 6.68 -12.98 15.88
C VAL A 19 8.15 -12.67 16.13
N ARG A 20 8.87 -13.63 16.70
CA ARG A 20 10.31 -13.56 16.94
C ARG A 20 11.03 -14.50 15.98
N TYR A 21 11.96 -13.96 15.19
CA TYR A 21 12.81 -14.77 14.32
C TYR A 21 14.07 -15.21 15.07
N THR A 22 14.31 -16.53 15.11
CA THR A 22 15.48 -17.14 15.79
C THR A 22 16.40 -17.92 14.83
N GLY A 23 16.17 -17.82 13.51
CA GLY A 23 16.95 -18.55 12.52
C GLY A 23 18.30 -17.91 12.20
N ALA A 24 19.19 -18.69 11.57
CA ALA A 24 20.49 -18.23 11.08
C ALA A 24 20.45 -17.67 9.65
N ASN A 25 19.35 -17.91 8.91
CA ASN A 25 19.14 -17.47 7.53
C ASN A 25 18.68 -16.00 7.46
N PRO A 26 18.74 -15.35 6.28
CA PRO A 26 18.20 -13.99 6.12
C PRO A 26 16.72 -13.93 6.48
N CYS A 27 16.36 -12.93 7.28
CA CYS A 27 14.97 -12.67 7.68
C CYS A 27 14.24 -11.90 6.58
N MET A 28 13.23 -12.51 5.96
CA MET A 28 12.37 -11.86 4.97
C MET A 28 11.11 -11.29 5.61
N LEU A 29 10.84 -10.00 5.40
CA LEU A 29 9.70 -9.29 5.99
C LEU A 29 9.04 -8.43 4.93
N THR A 30 7.71 -8.50 4.84
CA THR A 30 6.92 -7.53 4.08
C THR A 30 6.35 -6.48 5.04
N ILE A 31 6.57 -5.21 4.73
CA ILE A 31 6.18 -4.10 5.59
C ILE A 31 5.05 -3.35 4.90
N ARG A 32 3.98 -3.02 5.64
CA ARG A 32 2.93 -2.14 5.13
C ARG A 32 3.50 -0.72 5.02
N SER A 33 3.39 -0.12 3.85
CA SER A 33 3.99 1.18 3.48
C SER A 33 3.71 2.30 4.49
N THR A 34 2.53 2.33 5.10
CA THR A 34 2.11 3.37 6.06
C THR A 34 2.57 3.13 7.50
N SER A 35 3.32 2.06 7.78
CA SER A 35 3.65 1.67 9.17
C SER A 35 4.83 2.44 9.75
N PHE A 36 5.71 2.96 8.89
CA PHE A 36 6.89 3.71 9.28
C PHE A 36 6.85 5.10 8.67
N GLN A 37 7.28 6.09 9.44
CA GLN A 37 7.45 7.43 8.92
C GLN A 37 8.62 7.45 7.95
N VAL A 38 8.44 8.15 6.82
CA VAL A 38 9.54 8.41 5.89
C VAL A 38 10.54 9.30 6.62
N PRO A 39 11.83 8.92 6.71
CA PRO A 39 12.84 9.78 7.31
C PRO A 39 12.88 11.13 6.58
N ALA A 40 13.02 12.22 7.32
CA ALA A 40 13.23 13.52 6.71
C ALA A 40 14.50 13.46 5.86
N VAL A 41 14.39 13.73 4.56
CA VAL A 41 15.53 13.90 3.68
C VAL A 41 16.19 15.22 4.08
N SER A 42 17.20 15.16 4.94
CA SER A 42 18.03 16.32 5.25
C SER A 42 18.70 16.80 3.97
N ALA A 43 18.62 18.10 3.69
CA ALA A 43 19.19 18.73 2.50
C ALA A 43 20.73 18.59 2.36
N ASP A 44 21.40 18.08 3.39
CA ASP A 44 22.82 17.71 3.37
C ASP A 44 23.03 16.33 2.72
N LEU A 45 22.73 16.24 1.42
CA LEU A 45 22.82 15.04 0.57
C LEU A 45 24.25 14.52 0.32
N LYS A 46 25.28 14.99 1.05
CA LYS A 46 26.69 14.71 0.72
C LYS A 46 27.33 13.53 1.45
N SER A 47 26.65 12.85 2.39
CA SER A 47 27.33 11.89 3.29
C SER A 47 26.83 10.44 3.25
N ASN A 48 25.85 10.07 2.42
CA ASN A 48 25.35 8.69 2.36
C ASN A 48 25.10 8.23 0.91
N GLU A 49 26.12 8.27 0.06
CA GLU A 49 26.05 7.61 -1.25
C GLU A 49 26.17 6.09 -1.05
N ALA A 50 25.11 5.37 -1.42
CA ALA A 50 25.13 3.90 -1.45
C ALA A 50 25.75 3.43 -2.78
N PRO A 51 26.60 2.39 -2.77
CA PRO A 51 27.18 1.86 -4.01
C PRO A 51 26.09 1.21 -4.88
N ILE A 52 26.07 1.57 -6.16
CA ILE A 52 25.21 0.94 -7.16
C ILE A 52 25.94 -0.29 -7.70
N SER A 53 25.44 -1.48 -7.41
CA SER A 53 25.94 -2.74 -7.97
C SER A 53 24.94 -3.27 -8.98
N GLN A 54 25.39 -3.47 -10.23
CA GLN A 54 24.60 -4.19 -11.22
C GLN A 54 24.65 -5.69 -10.90
N ILE A 55 23.49 -6.34 -10.97
CA ILE A 55 23.36 -7.79 -10.71
C ILE A 55 22.89 -8.44 -12.00
N ASP A 56 23.64 -9.42 -12.48
CA ASP A 56 23.27 -10.19 -13.66
C ASP A 56 22.15 -11.17 -13.33
N LEU A 57 21.02 -11.03 -14.01
CA LEU A 57 19.83 -11.87 -13.85
C LEU A 57 19.86 -13.13 -14.74
N SER A 58 20.95 -13.36 -15.46
CA SER A 58 21.14 -14.50 -16.37
C SER A 58 21.22 -15.86 -15.66
N THR A 59 21.37 -15.87 -14.32
CA THR A 59 21.39 -17.09 -13.50
C THR A 59 20.00 -17.67 -13.22
N PHE A 60 18.93 -16.91 -13.43
CA PHE A 60 17.57 -17.42 -13.32
C PHE A 60 17.24 -18.20 -14.61
N GLY A 61 17.04 -19.52 -14.49
CA GLY A 61 16.83 -20.41 -15.64
C GLY A 61 15.70 -19.94 -16.56
N GLU A 62 15.82 -20.23 -17.87
CA GLU A 62 14.87 -19.79 -18.92
C GLU A 62 13.41 -20.11 -18.60
N ASP A 63 13.14 -21.18 -17.85
CA ASP A 63 11.81 -21.60 -17.39
C ASP A 63 11.12 -20.61 -16.42
N SER A 64 11.84 -19.63 -15.90
CA SER A 64 11.34 -18.61 -14.96
C SER A 64 11.07 -17.25 -15.60
N ILE A 65 11.56 -17.03 -16.83
CA ILE A 65 11.51 -15.74 -17.52
C ILE A 65 10.34 -15.77 -18.52
N GLY A 66 9.48 -14.75 -18.49
CA GLY A 66 8.44 -14.56 -19.53
C GLY A 66 7.05 -15.16 -19.25
N LYS A 67 6.79 -15.73 -18.07
CA LYS A 67 5.44 -16.22 -17.70
C LYS A 67 4.40 -15.11 -17.55
N SER A 68 4.83 -13.88 -17.28
CA SER A 68 3.97 -12.70 -17.20
C SER A 68 4.54 -11.58 -18.06
N ARG A 69 3.70 -10.98 -18.92
CA ARG A 69 4.06 -9.83 -19.75
C ARG A 69 3.26 -8.61 -19.30
N TYR A 70 3.95 -7.50 -19.05
CA TYR A 70 3.31 -6.21 -18.88
C TYR A 70 2.71 -5.75 -20.20
N LEU A 71 1.40 -5.52 -20.25
CA LEU A 71 0.69 -5.07 -21.45
C LEU A 71 0.40 -3.58 -21.39
N GLN A 72 -0.32 -3.16 -20.35
CA GLN A 72 -0.78 -1.79 -20.19
C GLN A 72 -1.08 -1.51 -18.71
N HIS A 73 -0.88 -0.26 -18.30
CA HIS A 73 -1.35 0.27 -17.04
C HIS A 73 -2.41 1.33 -17.33
N THR A 74 -3.64 1.08 -16.87
CA THR A 74 -4.74 2.03 -16.96
C THR A 74 -4.87 2.71 -15.60
N SER A 75 -4.40 3.95 -15.50
CA SER A 75 -4.70 4.82 -14.37
C SER A 75 -6.11 5.37 -14.51
N GLN A 76 -6.93 5.28 -13.47
CA GLN A 76 -8.25 5.92 -13.47
C GLN A 76 -8.08 7.42 -13.31
N ASP A 77 -8.19 8.18 -14.41
CA ASP A 77 -8.38 9.62 -14.35
C ASP A 77 -9.78 9.90 -13.81
N THR A 78 -9.85 10.27 -12.53
CA THR A 78 -11.10 10.74 -11.93
C THR A 78 -10.90 12.19 -11.52
N GLU A 79 -11.82 13.10 -11.87
CA GLU A 79 -11.83 14.50 -11.41
C GLU A 79 -11.99 14.66 -9.89
N ARG A 80 -12.10 13.56 -9.14
CA ARG A 80 -12.25 13.55 -7.69
C ARG A 80 -10.87 13.61 -7.04
N PRO A 81 -10.75 14.32 -5.91
CA PRO A 81 -9.49 14.34 -5.17
C PRO A 81 -9.08 12.91 -4.81
N ASP A 82 -7.81 12.58 -5.07
CA ASP A 82 -7.26 11.28 -4.70
C ASP A 82 -7.39 11.05 -3.20
N LEU A 83 -7.67 9.80 -2.81
CA LEU A 83 -7.89 9.43 -1.41
C LEU A 83 -6.69 9.67 -0.52
N GLY A 84 -5.47 9.64 -1.07
CA GLY A 84 -4.27 9.99 -0.33
C GLY A 84 -4.15 11.48 -0.01
N SER A 85 -4.87 12.35 -0.76
CA SER A 85 -4.76 13.81 -0.68
C SER A 85 -6.02 14.52 -0.19
N ALA A 86 -7.14 13.81 -0.08
CA ALA A 86 -8.43 14.38 0.27
C ALA A 86 -8.48 14.83 1.74
N ARG A 87 -8.93 16.07 1.98
CA ARG A 87 -9.13 16.62 3.34
C ARG A 87 -10.35 16.02 4.04
N ILE A 88 -11.39 15.72 3.26
CA ILE A 88 -12.66 15.17 3.74
C ILE A 88 -12.92 13.91 2.95
N VAL A 89 -13.21 12.81 3.64
CA VAL A 89 -13.54 11.52 3.05
C VAL A 89 -14.93 11.12 3.49
N VAL A 90 -15.81 10.84 2.53
CA VAL A 90 -17.17 10.37 2.79
C VAL A 90 -17.23 8.90 2.38
N THR A 91 -17.46 8.01 3.35
CA THR A 91 -17.42 6.56 3.15
C THR A 91 -18.84 5.97 3.14
N GLY A 92 -19.18 5.23 2.09
CA GLY A 92 -20.41 4.43 2.01
C GLY A 92 -20.12 2.93 2.15
N GLY A 93 -20.73 2.29 3.16
CA GLY A 93 -20.52 0.87 3.46
C GLY A 93 -21.67 -0.05 3.03
N ARG A 94 -21.56 -1.33 3.37
CA ARG A 94 -22.58 -2.38 3.14
C ARG A 94 -23.99 -2.00 3.62
N ALA A 95 -24.10 -1.15 4.65
CA ALA A 95 -25.36 -0.71 5.23
C ALA A 95 -26.30 0.00 4.22
N LEU A 96 -25.76 0.52 3.12
CA LEU A 96 -26.54 1.26 2.13
C LEU A 96 -27.36 0.38 1.19
N LYS A 97 -27.09 -0.94 1.16
CA LYS A 97 -27.85 -2.02 0.50
C LYS A 97 -28.10 -1.90 -1.02
N SER A 98 -28.13 -0.70 -1.59
CA SER A 98 -28.48 -0.42 -2.99
C SER A 98 -27.64 0.73 -3.54
N ALA A 99 -27.31 0.65 -4.83
CA ALA A 99 -26.59 1.68 -5.58
C ALA A 99 -27.33 3.04 -5.62
N GLU A 100 -28.65 3.04 -5.47
CA GLU A 100 -29.45 4.27 -5.44
C GLU A 100 -29.11 5.15 -4.23
N ASN A 101 -28.81 4.52 -3.09
CA ASN A 101 -28.44 5.23 -1.86
C ASN A 101 -27.02 5.81 -1.94
N PHE A 102 -26.16 5.30 -2.83
CA PHE A 102 -24.84 5.88 -3.07
C PHE A 102 -24.91 7.24 -3.76
N LYS A 103 -25.90 7.46 -4.64
CA LYS A 103 -26.10 8.77 -5.29
C LYS A 103 -26.33 9.90 -4.27
N MET A 104 -26.95 9.60 -3.13
CA MET A 104 -27.13 10.59 -2.05
C MET A 104 -25.78 10.95 -1.40
N ILE A 105 -24.93 9.95 -1.19
CA ILE A 105 -23.59 10.13 -0.60
C ILE A 105 -22.66 10.85 -1.58
N GLU A 106 -22.74 10.54 -2.86
CA GLU A 106 -21.98 11.24 -3.91
C GLU A 106 -22.36 12.72 -3.98
N LYS A 107 -23.66 13.04 -3.93
CA LYS A 107 -24.13 14.44 -3.87
C LYS A 107 -23.64 15.17 -2.62
N LEU A 108 -23.55 14.48 -1.50
CA LEU A 108 -23.02 15.05 -0.26
C LEU A 108 -21.49 15.26 -0.36
N ALA A 109 -20.77 14.31 -0.95
CA ALA A 109 -19.33 14.43 -1.18
C ALA A 109 -18.99 15.58 -2.14
N GLU A 110 -19.76 15.75 -3.22
CA GLU A 110 -19.60 16.82 -4.19
C GLU A 110 -19.77 18.21 -3.55
N LYS A 111 -20.81 18.38 -2.71
CA LYS A 111 -21.03 19.64 -1.97
C LYS A 111 -19.92 19.97 -0.97
N LEU A 112 -19.25 18.94 -0.43
CA LEU A 112 -18.19 19.09 0.56
C LEU A 112 -16.79 19.13 -0.08
N GLY A 113 -16.67 19.00 -1.41
CA GLY A 113 -15.39 18.84 -2.08
C GLY A 113 -14.60 17.63 -1.59
N ALA A 114 -15.31 16.59 -1.13
CA ALA A 114 -14.76 15.43 -0.47
C ALA A 114 -14.53 14.27 -1.46
N ALA A 115 -13.57 13.41 -1.15
CA ALA A 115 -13.43 12.14 -1.86
C ALA A 115 -14.49 11.15 -1.35
N GLY A 116 -15.34 10.66 -2.26
CA GLY A 116 -16.28 9.57 -1.97
C GLY A 116 -15.59 8.21 -2.07
N THR A 117 -15.84 7.32 -1.11
CA THR A 117 -15.36 5.93 -1.18
C THR A 117 -16.46 4.92 -0.91
N ALA A 118 -16.41 3.79 -1.59
CA ALA A 118 -17.22 2.62 -1.30
C ALA A 118 -16.32 1.39 -1.20
N PHE A 119 -15.70 1.15 -0.03
CA PHE A 119 -14.77 0.02 0.15
C PHE A 119 -15.44 -1.36 0.05
N SER A 120 -16.76 -1.45 0.21
CA SER A 120 -17.49 -2.73 0.29
C SER A 120 -18.25 -3.13 -0.98
N ILE A 121 -18.25 -2.31 -2.05
CA ILE A 121 -19.09 -2.52 -3.25
C ILE A 121 -18.29 -2.58 -4.56
N CYS A 122 -17.00 -2.24 -4.53
CA CYS A 122 -16.07 -2.68 -5.57
C CYS A 122 -15.84 -4.19 -5.46
#